data_AF-A0AAD7NTW9-F1
#
_entry.id   AF-A0AAD7NTW9-F1
#
_cell.length_a   1.000
_cell.length_b   1.000
_cell.length_c   1.000
_cell.angle_alpha   90.00
_cell.angle_beta   90.00
_cell.angle_gamma   90.00
#
_symmetry.space_group_name_H-M   'P 1'
#
loop_
_entity.id
_entity.type
_entity.pdbx_description
1 polymer ?
#
loop_
_entity_poly.entity_id
_entity_poly.type
_entity_poly.pdbx_seq_one_letter_code
_entity_poly.pdbx_strand_id
1 'polypeptide(L)'
;MPCRPLARTLARTRATRCYSALPKLKAAQTPANETLHLLEATAEIVPQVLADDARQLGLYSDILSVALADLRSPHPRPARLVVHGTDKAGARTLISALLQEPFSSDAEKARAVRERWDTAPPDQTSLTIEYGAPATEDLLRLPLAFLNQFPVPLQIVETTDPALLHTADIPVIVTRLDELHTLTITRPDALVVLNIEEVADSQPRASTSHSPIPTKVLFVRPSQALRAQIGIDSSQAAVIGEHTTNFVASGMPTLIQSLGDILHSLQSASALRNRTALAQIQSALAACRAAVQDARGELDRIAGNVSDMNAAIEEERVKAQREVFGLPNDHAVDRALEDATTYMKYKIDHMKWRRQLTSIDETTTYITATVNRVWCTGLEKQLLFHAGRLEHMQKMFTERAFALLAPSNTRALHSPVLHNALRQLTAAPAFPVQPTTLVQPLSARSAVILGAPTAELHVAGQRALFGLGTSAAAGMVISWTGYLGYFMNAHSLMGSIMLEPGTAVATGMLVSTLGVYWSSRKWNKARTRWWEDFMRVAGGVKQDITETLDQTMENQVLVVARTGCSELSKRLGERKSELDRLQERLDALSAAAGQLQRRK
;
A
#
# COMPACT_ATOMS: atom_id res chain seq x y z
N MET A 1 -37.12 26.08 0.19
CA MET A 1 -36.60 25.08 1.15
C MET A 1 -35.42 24.35 0.51
N PRO A 2 -34.20 24.45 1.05
CA PRO A 2 -33.13 23.53 0.69
C PRO A 2 -32.65 22.72 1.91
N CYS A 3 -32.62 21.40 1.73
CA CYS A 3 -32.11 20.43 2.70
C CYS A 3 -30.59 20.59 2.88
N ARG A 4 -30.16 20.84 4.13
CA ARG A 4 -28.77 20.69 4.56
C ARG A 4 -28.48 19.22 4.86
N PRO A 5 -27.39 18.61 4.34
CA PRO A 5 -26.91 17.35 4.88
C PRO A 5 -26.04 17.62 6.12
N LEU A 6 -26.46 17.08 7.26
CA LEU A 6 -25.66 16.98 8.48
C LEU A 6 -24.56 15.92 8.28
N ALA A 7 -23.40 16.34 7.78
CA ALA A 7 -22.19 15.52 7.85
C ALA A 7 -21.65 15.57 9.29
N ARG A 8 -21.76 14.44 10.01
CA ARG A 8 -21.08 14.22 11.30
C ARG A 8 -19.58 14.09 11.04
N THR A 9 -18.86 15.19 11.15
CA THR A 9 -17.40 15.22 11.17
C THR A 9 -16.92 14.72 12.53
N LEU A 10 -16.69 13.40 12.66
CA LEU A 10 -15.85 12.87 13.74
C LEU A 10 -14.41 13.25 13.44
N ALA A 11 -14.01 14.44 13.88
CA ALA A 11 -12.62 14.85 13.89
C ALA A 11 -11.86 13.91 14.85
N ARG A 12 -11.12 12.95 14.29
CA ARG A 12 -10.05 12.23 14.98
C ARG A 12 -8.96 13.24 15.33
N THR A 13 -9.11 13.96 16.44
CA THR A 13 -7.98 14.63 17.09
C THR A 13 -7.01 13.54 17.54
N ARG A 14 -6.01 13.24 16.71
CA ARG A 14 -4.78 12.54 17.13
C ARG A 14 -4.04 13.47 18.09
N ALA A 15 -4.48 13.51 19.34
CA ALA A 15 -3.67 14.01 20.42
C ALA A 15 -2.48 13.06 20.52
N THR A 16 -1.30 13.52 20.13
CA THR A 16 -0.02 12.92 20.52
C THR A 16 0.08 13.00 22.04
N ARG A 17 -0.60 12.10 22.75
CA ARG A 17 -0.32 11.84 24.16
C ARG A 17 1.12 11.38 24.20
N CYS A 18 2.00 12.22 24.74
CA CYS A 18 3.36 11.82 25.11
C CYS A 18 3.23 10.53 25.93
N TYR A 19 3.76 9.45 25.37
CA TYR A 19 3.74 8.14 25.99
C TYR A 19 4.54 8.22 27.29
N SER A 20 3.83 8.32 28.41
CA SER A 20 4.44 8.18 29.72
C SER A 20 5.11 6.81 29.77
N ALA A 21 6.41 6.78 30.13
CA ALA A 21 7.13 5.55 30.39
C ALA A 21 6.27 4.60 31.22
N LEU A 22 6.29 3.31 30.87
CA LEU A 22 5.58 2.25 31.61
C LEU A 22 5.64 2.54 33.11
N PRO A 23 4.50 2.63 33.81
CA PRO A 23 4.50 2.90 35.23
C PRO A 23 5.40 1.86 35.89
N LYS A 24 6.53 2.33 36.45
CA LYS A 24 7.44 1.48 37.21
C LYS A 24 6.61 0.86 38.33
N LEU A 25 6.30 -0.44 38.21
CA LEU A 25 5.61 -1.21 39.23
C LEU A 25 6.41 -1.08 40.53
N LYS A 26 5.94 -0.25 41.47
CA LYS A 26 6.58 -0.08 42.78
C LYS A 26 6.42 -1.39 43.55
N ALA A 27 7.53 -1.93 44.04
CA ALA A 27 7.67 -3.27 44.61
C ALA A 27 6.98 -3.54 45.97
N ALA A 28 5.86 -2.88 46.30
CA ALA A 28 5.24 -2.99 47.63
C ALA A 28 3.69 -3.06 47.60
N GLN A 29 3.11 -3.68 46.57
CA GLN A 29 1.66 -3.84 46.44
C GLN A 29 1.25 -5.31 46.50
N THR A 30 0.05 -5.58 47.02
CA THR A 30 -0.53 -6.92 47.05
C THR A 30 -0.66 -7.49 45.62
N PRO A 31 -0.55 -8.82 45.40
CA PRO A 31 -0.59 -9.42 44.07
C PRO A 31 -1.90 -9.13 43.31
N ALA A 32 -2.99 -8.87 44.03
CA ALA A 32 -4.26 -8.43 43.46
C ALA A 32 -4.16 -7.02 42.83
N ASN A 33 -3.47 -6.09 43.50
CA ASN A 33 -3.24 -4.75 42.97
C ASN A 33 -2.31 -4.76 41.75
N GLU A 34 -1.27 -5.62 41.75
CA GLU A 34 -0.40 -5.80 40.57
C GLU A 34 -1.20 -6.32 39.35
N THR A 35 -2.11 -7.28 39.58
CA THR A 35 -2.97 -7.83 38.52
C THR A 35 -3.96 -6.78 37.99
N LEU A 36 -4.55 -5.97 38.88
CA LEU A 36 -5.45 -4.89 38.51
C LEU A 36 -4.75 -3.82 37.66
N HIS A 37 -3.55 -3.38 38.06
CA HIS A 37 -2.77 -2.41 37.27
C HIS A 37 -2.37 -2.97 35.90
N LEU A 38 -2.01 -4.25 35.83
CA LEU A 38 -1.70 -4.90 34.56
C LEU A 38 -2.93 -4.99 33.65
N LEU A 39 -4.11 -5.27 34.24
CA LEU A 39 -5.38 -5.29 33.53
C LEU A 39 -5.72 -3.92 32.96
N GLU A 40 -5.59 -2.86 33.75
CA GLU A 40 -5.81 -1.47 33.31
C GLU A 40 -4.87 -1.08 32.17
N ALA A 41 -3.58 -1.42 32.30
CA ALA A 41 -2.59 -1.17 31.24
C ALA A 41 -2.90 -1.95 29.95
N THR A 42 -3.44 -3.17 30.08
CA THR A 42 -3.86 -3.99 28.94
C THR A 42 -5.13 -3.43 28.29
N ALA A 43 -6.11 -2.98 29.09
CA ALA A 43 -7.31 -2.32 28.58
C ALA A 43 -6.99 -1.01 27.84
N GLU A 44 -5.91 -0.32 28.20
CA GLU A 44 -5.46 0.89 27.49
C GLU A 44 -4.80 0.58 26.13
N ILE A 45 -4.09 -0.55 25.99
CA ILE A 45 -3.35 -0.88 24.76
C ILE A 45 -4.23 -1.56 23.70
N VAL A 46 -5.20 -2.38 24.11
CA VAL A 46 -6.12 -3.10 23.22
C VAL A 46 -6.76 -2.20 22.15
N PRO A 47 -7.38 -1.04 22.47
CA PRO A 47 -7.97 -0.16 21.46
C PRO A 47 -6.95 0.49 20.51
N GLN A 48 -5.67 0.55 20.88
CA GLN A 48 -4.62 1.09 20.01
C GLN A 48 -4.19 0.07 18.97
N VAL A 49 -4.12 -1.21 19.36
CA VAL A 49 -3.66 -2.31 18.50
C VAL A 49 -4.79 -2.86 17.65
N LEU A 50 -5.97 -3.08 18.23
CA LEU A 50 -7.13 -3.69 17.55
C LEU A 50 -8.06 -2.67 16.88
N ALA A 51 -7.61 -1.43 16.68
CA ALA A 51 -8.43 -0.36 16.10
C ALA A 51 -9.02 -0.70 14.71
N ASP A 52 -8.33 -1.57 13.97
CA ASP A 52 -8.71 -1.97 12.60
C ASP A 52 -9.67 -3.19 12.57
N ASP A 53 -9.79 -3.93 13.67
CA ASP A 53 -10.73 -5.05 13.85
C ASP A 53 -11.76 -4.74 14.94
N ALA A 54 -12.86 -4.10 14.52
CA ALA A 54 -13.94 -3.69 15.42
C ALA A 54 -14.57 -4.88 16.18
N ARG A 55 -14.53 -6.10 15.62
CA ARG A 55 -15.13 -7.28 16.27
C ARG A 55 -14.25 -7.76 17.41
N GLN A 56 -12.95 -7.95 17.16
CA GLN A 56 -12.01 -8.33 18.21
C GLN A 56 -11.88 -7.24 19.28
N LEU A 57 -11.89 -5.97 18.87
CA LEU A 57 -11.87 -4.85 19.81
C LEU A 57 -13.07 -4.86 20.76
N GLY A 58 -14.29 -5.04 20.22
CA GLY A 58 -15.50 -5.16 21.04
C GLY A 58 -15.41 -6.31 22.04
N LEU A 59 -15.06 -7.51 21.52
CA LEU A 59 -14.90 -8.71 22.34
C LEU A 59 -13.92 -8.51 23.50
N TYR A 60 -12.69 -8.07 23.22
CA TYR A 60 -11.67 -7.91 24.25
C TYR A 60 -11.93 -6.72 25.18
N SER A 61 -12.56 -5.66 24.69
CA SER A 61 -13.02 -4.55 25.53
C SER A 61 -14.03 -5.05 26.57
N ASP A 62 -15.01 -5.84 26.14
CA ASP A 62 -16.05 -6.38 27.02
C ASP A 62 -15.43 -7.34 28.05
N ILE A 63 -14.58 -8.27 27.60
CA ILE A 63 -13.87 -9.23 28.48
C ILE A 63 -13.07 -8.49 29.56
N LEU A 64 -12.24 -7.52 29.17
CA LEU A 64 -11.38 -6.80 30.11
C LEU A 64 -12.19 -5.91 31.05
N SER A 65 -13.30 -5.32 30.58
CA SER A 65 -14.20 -4.53 31.42
C SER A 65 -14.88 -5.39 32.50
N VAL A 66 -15.31 -6.60 32.15
CA VAL A 66 -15.89 -7.57 33.10
C VAL A 66 -14.85 -8.02 34.11
N ALA A 67 -13.63 -8.32 33.68
CA ALA A 67 -12.53 -8.69 34.56
C ALA A 67 -12.19 -7.57 35.55
N LEU A 68 -12.24 -6.31 35.09
CA LEU A 68 -11.95 -5.13 35.89
C LEU A 68 -13.03 -4.90 36.94
N ALA A 69 -14.30 -5.04 36.56
CA ALA A 69 -15.42 -4.98 37.48
C ALA A 69 -15.34 -6.09 38.54
N ASP A 70 -14.96 -7.31 38.13
CA ASP A 70 -14.84 -8.46 39.03
C ASP A 70 -13.68 -8.32 40.03
N LEU A 71 -12.51 -7.85 39.59
CA LEU A 71 -11.37 -7.58 40.49
C LEU A 71 -11.63 -6.42 41.47
N ARG A 72 -12.44 -5.43 41.07
CA ARG A 72 -12.81 -4.30 41.93
C ARG A 72 -13.96 -4.62 42.89
N SER A 73 -14.68 -5.71 42.65
CA SER A 73 -15.82 -6.08 43.49
C SER A 73 -15.36 -6.57 44.87
N PRO A 74 -15.85 -5.97 45.97
CA PRO A 74 -15.48 -6.40 47.33
C PRO A 74 -16.12 -7.73 47.72
N HIS A 75 -17.21 -8.13 47.06
CA HIS A 75 -17.94 -9.36 47.40
C HIS A 75 -17.34 -10.53 46.64
N PRO A 76 -17.07 -11.70 47.26
CA PRO A 76 -16.69 -12.90 46.53
C PRO A 76 -17.85 -13.36 45.63
N ARG A 77 -17.53 -13.79 44.40
CA ARG A 77 -18.50 -14.38 43.46
C ARG A 77 -18.27 -15.88 43.35
N PRO A 78 -19.29 -16.67 42.97
CA PRO A 78 -19.09 -18.07 42.65
C PRO A 78 -18.11 -18.26 41.49
N ALA A 79 -17.41 -19.39 41.51
CA ALA A 79 -16.58 -19.88 40.43
C ALA A 79 -17.47 -20.20 39.21
N ARG A 80 -17.13 -19.64 38.05
CA ARG A 80 -17.90 -19.76 36.80
C ARG A 80 -17.36 -20.87 35.93
N LEU A 81 -18.02 -22.01 35.94
CA LEU A 81 -17.80 -23.11 35.01
C LEU A 81 -18.67 -22.89 33.77
N VAL A 82 -18.08 -22.38 32.70
CA VAL A 82 -18.82 -22.15 31.44
C VAL A 82 -18.65 -23.37 30.56
N VAL A 83 -19.77 -24.03 30.24
CA VAL A 83 -19.80 -25.21 29.39
C VAL A 83 -20.38 -24.82 28.04
N HIS A 84 -19.52 -24.82 27.03
CA HIS A 84 -19.87 -24.56 25.65
C HIS A 84 -19.87 -25.84 24.84
N GLY A 85 -20.90 -26.05 24.03
CA GLY A 85 -20.94 -27.10 23.03
C GLY A 85 -22.24 -27.06 22.26
N THR A 86 -22.22 -27.60 21.04
CA THR A 86 -23.46 -27.76 20.26
C THR A 86 -24.33 -28.84 20.91
N ASP A 87 -25.63 -28.82 20.63
CA ASP A 87 -26.54 -29.88 21.11
C ASP A 87 -26.08 -31.26 20.64
N LYS A 88 -25.51 -31.32 19.44
CA LYS A 88 -24.90 -32.54 18.86
C LYS A 88 -23.64 -32.99 19.60
N ALA A 89 -22.88 -32.06 20.18
CA ALA A 89 -21.73 -32.40 21.00
C ALA A 89 -22.10 -33.02 22.35
N GLY A 90 -23.37 -32.92 22.77
CA GLY A 90 -23.86 -33.53 24.01
C GLY A 90 -23.51 -32.71 25.27
N ALA A 91 -23.31 -31.39 25.14
CA ALA A 91 -23.04 -30.52 26.29
C ALA A 91 -24.18 -30.56 27.34
N ARG A 92 -25.44 -30.56 26.88
CA ARG A 92 -26.61 -30.66 27.76
C ARG A 92 -26.65 -31.99 28.51
N THR A 93 -26.37 -33.09 27.80
CA THR A 93 -26.29 -34.44 28.38
C THR A 93 -25.17 -34.53 29.40
N LEU A 94 -24.02 -33.90 29.13
CA LEU A 94 -22.89 -33.84 30.04
C LEU A 94 -23.28 -33.17 31.36
N ILE A 95 -23.94 -32.01 31.29
CA ILE A 95 -24.36 -31.30 32.50
C ILE A 95 -25.47 -32.06 33.23
N SER A 96 -26.42 -32.69 32.54
CA SER A 96 -27.39 -33.58 33.18
C SER A 96 -26.70 -34.70 33.95
N ALA A 97 -25.73 -35.38 33.33
CA ALA A 97 -24.96 -36.44 33.96
C ALA A 97 -24.09 -35.95 35.13
N LEU A 98 -23.65 -34.69 35.10
CA LEU A 98 -22.86 -34.08 36.17
C LEU A 98 -23.72 -33.71 37.39
N LEU A 99 -24.93 -33.21 37.14
CA LEU A 99 -25.80 -32.63 38.17
C LEU A 99 -26.82 -33.62 38.75
N GLN A 100 -27.07 -34.74 38.08
CA GLN A 100 -28.08 -35.69 38.53
C GLN A 100 -27.58 -36.52 39.73
N GLU A 101 -28.39 -36.53 40.79
CA GLU A 101 -28.11 -37.24 42.04
C GLU A 101 -28.88 -38.56 42.06
N PRO A 102 -28.22 -39.72 41.88
CA PRO A 102 -28.90 -41.00 41.71
C PRO A 102 -29.66 -41.47 42.96
N PHE A 103 -29.35 -40.94 44.14
CA PHE A 103 -29.96 -41.34 45.41
C PHE A 103 -30.90 -40.27 46.00
N SER A 104 -31.18 -39.21 45.23
CA SER A 104 -32.11 -38.17 45.67
C SER A 104 -33.54 -38.65 45.50
N SER A 105 -34.34 -38.58 46.57
CA SER A 105 -35.77 -38.91 46.52
C SER A 105 -36.60 -37.82 45.81
N ASP A 106 -35.97 -36.72 45.42
CA ASP A 106 -36.60 -35.56 44.84
C ASP A 106 -36.68 -35.68 43.31
N ALA A 107 -37.74 -36.34 42.85
CA ALA A 107 -38.01 -36.53 41.43
C ALA A 107 -38.22 -35.19 40.70
N GLU A 108 -38.68 -34.14 41.39
CA GLU A 108 -38.85 -32.81 40.81
C GLU A 108 -37.51 -32.16 40.50
N LYS A 109 -36.50 -32.29 41.39
CA LYS A 109 -35.13 -31.83 41.09
C LYS A 109 -34.53 -32.56 39.89
N ALA A 110 -34.65 -33.88 39.84
CA ALA A 110 -34.14 -34.67 38.72
C ALA A 110 -34.85 -34.34 37.40
N ARG A 111 -36.15 -34.00 37.46
CA ARG A 111 -36.90 -33.51 36.30
C ARG A 111 -36.45 -32.11 35.89
N ALA A 112 -36.34 -31.18 36.84
CA ALA A 112 -35.90 -29.81 36.61
C ALA A 112 -34.50 -29.75 35.98
N VAL A 113 -33.57 -30.61 36.40
CA VAL A 113 -32.26 -30.72 35.73
C VAL A 113 -32.43 -31.17 34.29
N ARG A 114 -33.17 -32.26 34.01
CA ARG A 114 -33.27 -32.81 32.65
C ARG A 114 -34.02 -31.91 31.66
N GLU A 115 -35.11 -31.30 32.10
CA GLU A 115 -36.04 -30.52 31.27
C GLU A 115 -35.70 -29.01 31.27
N ARG A 116 -34.57 -28.61 31.87
CA ARG A 116 -34.18 -27.18 32.04
C ARG A 116 -34.13 -26.36 30.75
N TRP A 117 -33.81 -27.00 29.63
CA TRP A 117 -33.77 -26.34 28.33
C TRP A 117 -35.11 -26.40 27.59
N ASP A 118 -36.02 -27.28 28.01
CA ASP A 118 -37.38 -27.34 27.44
C ASP A 118 -38.24 -26.19 27.96
N THR A 119 -37.91 -25.68 29.16
CA THR A 119 -38.53 -24.50 29.77
C THR A 119 -37.88 -23.18 29.36
N ALA A 120 -36.69 -23.23 28.73
CA ALA A 120 -35.96 -22.05 28.29
C ALA A 120 -36.65 -21.40 27.06
N PRO A 121 -36.70 -20.06 26.96
CA PRO A 121 -37.13 -19.39 25.74
C PRO A 121 -36.30 -19.84 24.53
N PRO A 122 -36.90 -19.95 23.32
CA PRO A 122 -36.20 -20.43 22.13
C PRO A 122 -35.00 -19.56 21.71
N ASP A 123 -35.00 -18.28 22.10
CA ASP A 123 -33.93 -17.32 21.81
C ASP A 123 -32.82 -17.30 22.89
N GLN A 124 -32.96 -18.08 23.97
CA GLN A 124 -31.99 -18.10 25.06
C GLN A 124 -30.72 -18.83 24.61
N THR A 125 -29.58 -18.12 24.62
CA THR A 125 -28.26 -18.68 24.24
C THR A 125 -27.45 -19.18 25.44
N SER A 126 -27.88 -18.88 26.67
CA SER A 126 -27.20 -19.31 27.87
C SER A 126 -28.15 -19.53 29.05
N LEU A 127 -27.90 -20.59 29.82
CA LEU A 127 -28.62 -20.93 31.05
C LEU A 127 -27.64 -20.96 32.22
N THR A 128 -27.97 -20.28 33.32
CA THR A 128 -27.13 -20.25 34.52
C THR A 128 -27.71 -21.14 35.62
N ILE A 129 -26.89 -21.98 36.23
CA ILE A 129 -27.25 -22.89 37.31
C ILE A 129 -26.44 -22.55 38.56
N GLU A 130 -27.15 -22.33 39.68
CA GLU A 130 -26.57 -21.96 40.98
C GLU A 130 -27.14 -22.83 42.11
N TYR A 131 -26.38 -22.91 43.21
CA TYR A 131 -26.90 -23.50 44.44
C TYR A 131 -27.87 -22.54 45.15
N GLY A 132 -29.10 -22.97 45.43
CA GLY A 132 -30.05 -22.18 46.20
C GLY A 132 -31.52 -22.58 46.05
N ALA A 133 -32.41 -21.77 46.63
CA ALA A 133 -33.86 -21.88 46.43
C ALA A 133 -34.26 -21.34 45.04
N PRO A 134 -35.28 -21.94 44.38
CA PRO A 134 -35.64 -21.65 42.99
C PRO A 134 -35.88 -20.16 42.77
N ALA A 135 -35.36 -19.63 41.65
CA ALA A 135 -35.44 -18.22 41.28
C ALA A 135 -35.72 -18.05 39.77
N THR A 136 -35.82 -16.77 39.37
CA THR A 136 -36.09 -16.16 38.05
C THR A 136 -35.79 -16.96 36.78
N GLU A 137 -36.48 -16.60 35.69
CA GLU A 137 -36.48 -17.27 34.37
C GLU A 137 -35.08 -17.63 33.80
N ASP A 138 -34.06 -16.78 33.97
CA ASP A 138 -32.71 -17.01 33.41
C ASP A 138 -31.73 -17.76 34.35
N LEU A 139 -32.16 -18.02 35.59
CA LEU A 139 -31.31 -18.51 36.67
C LEU A 139 -31.95 -19.68 37.41
N LEU A 140 -31.48 -20.88 37.09
CA LEU A 140 -31.92 -22.11 37.72
C LEU A 140 -31.18 -22.32 39.05
N ARG A 141 -31.89 -22.09 40.17
CA ARG A 141 -31.36 -22.35 41.52
C ARG A 141 -31.86 -23.68 42.06
N LEU A 142 -30.93 -24.60 42.31
CA LEU A 142 -31.22 -25.93 42.83
C LEU A 142 -30.25 -26.30 43.95
N PRO A 143 -30.70 -26.89 45.06
CA PRO A 143 -29.81 -27.28 46.16
C PRO A 143 -29.11 -28.60 45.84
N LEU A 144 -28.20 -28.58 44.85
CA LEU A 144 -27.47 -29.74 44.35
C LEU A 144 -26.16 -29.93 45.13
N ALA A 145 -25.91 -31.16 45.60
CA ALA A 145 -24.70 -31.56 46.33
C ALA A 145 -23.43 -31.34 45.49
N PHE A 146 -23.50 -31.58 44.17
CA PHE A 146 -22.38 -31.34 43.25
C PHE A 146 -21.87 -29.89 43.29
N LEU A 147 -22.77 -28.91 43.41
CA LEU A 147 -22.38 -27.49 43.45
C LEU A 147 -21.76 -27.08 44.80
N ASN A 148 -22.03 -27.85 45.86
CA ASN A 148 -21.58 -27.56 47.22
C ASN A 148 -20.37 -28.41 47.68
N GLN A 149 -19.92 -29.38 46.87
CA GLN A 149 -18.80 -30.26 47.23
C GLN A 149 -17.42 -29.58 47.13
N PHE A 150 -17.35 -28.40 46.50
CA PHE A 150 -16.10 -27.69 46.22
C PHE A 150 -15.83 -26.59 47.27
N PRO A 151 -14.56 -26.20 47.49
CA PRO A 151 -14.21 -25.18 48.50
C PRO A 151 -14.68 -23.77 48.14
N VAL A 152 -15.11 -23.54 46.90
CA VAL A 152 -15.64 -22.27 46.41
C VAL A 152 -17.03 -22.52 45.83
N PRO A 153 -18.04 -21.66 46.10
CA PRO A 153 -19.36 -21.80 45.50
C PRO A 153 -19.27 -21.88 43.98
N LEU A 154 -19.93 -22.86 43.36
CA LEU A 154 -19.87 -23.09 41.92
C LEU A 154 -21.14 -22.58 41.22
N GLN A 155 -20.95 -21.87 40.11
CA GLN A 155 -21.97 -21.45 39.16
C GLN A 155 -21.65 -22.09 37.81
N ILE A 156 -22.59 -22.85 37.27
CA ILE A 156 -22.44 -23.47 35.94
C ILE A 156 -23.20 -22.61 34.93
N VAL A 157 -22.56 -22.25 33.83
CA VAL A 157 -23.19 -21.52 32.73
C VAL A 157 -23.13 -22.40 31.50
N GLU A 158 -24.27 -22.93 31.08
CA GLU A 158 -24.40 -23.62 29.80
C GLU A 158 -24.62 -22.60 28.70
N THR A 159 -23.89 -22.71 27.58
CA THR A 159 -24.04 -21.73 26.50
C THR A 159 -23.73 -22.27 25.12
N THR A 160 -24.48 -21.79 24.13
CA THR A 160 -24.18 -21.95 22.71
C THR A 160 -23.35 -20.80 22.14
N ASP A 161 -23.15 -19.71 22.90
CA ASP A 161 -22.34 -18.57 22.50
C ASP A 161 -20.87 -18.76 22.93
N PRO A 162 -19.92 -18.90 21.99
CA PRO A 162 -18.51 -19.04 22.33
C PRO A 162 -17.92 -17.80 23.02
N ALA A 163 -18.52 -16.62 22.89
CA ALA A 163 -18.01 -15.41 23.53
C ALA A 163 -18.00 -15.52 25.07
N LEU A 164 -18.96 -16.27 25.64
CA LEU A 164 -19.06 -16.46 27.09
C LEU A 164 -17.92 -17.31 27.67
N LEU A 165 -17.23 -18.13 26.86
CA LEU A 165 -16.04 -18.89 27.29
C LEU A 165 -14.93 -17.97 27.79
N HIS A 166 -14.85 -16.74 27.29
CA HIS A 166 -13.87 -15.78 27.76
C HIS A 166 -14.18 -15.25 29.16
N THR A 167 -15.45 -15.30 29.59
CA THR A 167 -15.86 -14.90 30.94
C THR A 167 -15.73 -16.03 31.96
N ALA A 168 -15.37 -17.23 31.51
CA ALA A 168 -15.26 -18.41 32.34
C ALA A 168 -14.05 -18.36 33.27
N ASP A 169 -14.20 -18.88 34.48
CA ASP A 169 -13.06 -19.25 35.30
C ASP A 169 -12.49 -20.60 34.86
N ILE A 170 -13.39 -21.52 34.50
CA ILE A 170 -13.06 -22.83 33.96
C ILE A 170 -13.88 -22.99 32.66
N PRO A 171 -13.27 -22.73 31.49
CA PRO A 171 -13.92 -22.96 30.22
C PRO A 171 -13.93 -24.47 29.93
N VAL A 172 -15.11 -25.05 29.75
CA VAL A 172 -15.29 -26.44 29.30
C VAL A 172 -15.87 -26.40 27.89
N ILE A 173 -15.14 -26.99 26.95
CA ILE A 173 -15.55 -27.06 25.56
C ILE A 173 -15.88 -28.50 25.24
N VAL A 174 -17.17 -28.77 25.04
CA VAL A 174 -17.68 -30.08 24.67
C VAL A 174 -17.75 -30.14 23.16
N THR A 175 -17.01 -31.08 22.58
CA THR A 175 -16.94 -31.25 21.12
C THR A 175 -16.96 -32.73 20.77
N ARG A 176 -17.36 -33.03 19.55
CA ARG A 176 -17.16 -34.34 18.95
C ARG A 176 -15.74 -34.44 18.38
N LEU A 177 -15.26 -35.66 18.18
CA LEU A 177 -13.92 -35.91 17.68
C LEU A 177 -13.72 -35.38 16.25
N ASP A 178 -14.76 -35.45 15.42
CA ASP A 178 -14.78 -34.91 14.05
C ASP A 178 -14.71 -33.38 14.03
N GLU A 179 -15.23 -32.68 15.03
CA GLU A 179 -15.26 -31.21 15.10
C GLU A 179 -14.00 -30.59 15.74
N LEU A 180 -13.11 -31.39 16.32
CA LEU A 180 -11.95 -30.93 17.07
C LEU A 180 -11.03 -29.96 16.28
N HIS A 181 -10.94 -30.14 14.97
CA HIS A 181 -10.12 -29.30 14.08
C HIS A 181 -10.66 -27.88 13.87
N THR A 182 -11.94 -27.64 14.16
CA THR A 182 -12.59 -26.32 14.02
C THR A 182 -12.42 -25.44 15.25
N LEU A 183 -11.96 -26.02 16.36
CA LEU A 183 -11.85 -25.32 17.63
C LEU A 183 -10.66 -24.37 17.68
N THR A 184 -10.95 -23.08 17.78
CA THR A 184 -9.97 -22.01 18.00
C THR A 184 -9.92 -21.66 19.49
N ILE A 185 -9.26 -22.50 20.27
CA ILE A 185 -9.15 -22.29 21.72
C ILE A 185 -7.94 -21.41 22.01
N THR A 186 -8.20 -20.18 22.46
CA THR A 186 -7.15 -19.22 22.85
C THR A 186 -6.77 -19.30 24.33
N ARG A 187 -7.45 -20.15 25.12
CA ARG A 187 -7.25 -20.26 26.56
C ARG A 187 -6.45 -21.53 26.93
N PRO A 188 -5.28 -21.39 27.59
CA PRO A 188 -4.47 -22.54 28.01
C PRO A 188 -5.10 -23.34 29.16
N ASP A 189 -6.04 -22.74 29.89
CA ASP A 189 -6.76 -23.36 31.00
C ASP A 189 -8.11 -23.97 30.61
N ALA A 190 -8.44 -23.98 29.31
CA ALA A 190 -9.66 -24.62 28.84
C ALA A 190 -9.57 -26.15 28.97
N LEU A 191 -10.67 -26.75 29.37
CA LEU A 191 -10.85 -28.18 29.42
C LEU A 191 -11.63 -28.62 28.17
N VAL A 192 -11.06 -29.48 27.35
CA VAL A 192 -11.73 -29.99 26.15
C VAL A 192 -12.31 -31.36 26.47
N VAL A 193 -13.64 -31.49 26.39
CA VAL A 193 -14.35 -32.75 26.62
C VAL A 193 -14.78 -33.33 25.28
N LEU A 194 -14.16 -34.44 24.91
CA LEU A 194 -14.49 -35.21 23.72
C LEU A 194 -15.60 -36.20 24.03
N ASN A 195 -16.75 -35.99 23.41
CA ASN A 195 -17.86 -36.94 23.48
C ASN A 195 -17.63 -38.10 22.51
N ILE A 196 -17.44 -39.33 23.04
CA ILE A 196 -17.16 -40.55 22.25
C ILE A 196 -18.41 -41.45 22.09
N GLU A 197 -19.61 -40.90 22.05
CA GLU A 197 -20.82 -41.72 21.93
C GLU A 197 -20.98 -42.44 20.58
N GLU A 198 -20.35 -41.96 19.51
CA GLU A 198 -20.60 -42.42 18.13
C GLU A 198 -19.41 -43.05 17.40
N VAL A 199 -18.34 -43.50 18.08
CA VAL A 199 -17.23 -44.16 17.37
C VAL A 199 -17.66 -45.59 16.97
N ALA A 200 -18.40 -45.68 15.87
CA ALA A 200 -18.60 -46.90 15.10
C ALA A 200 -17.28 -47.27 14.42
N ASP A 201 -16.52 -48.19 15.04
CA ASP A 201 -15.36 -48.96 14.53
C ASP A 201 -14.25 -48.25 13.73
N SER A 202 -14.33 -46.94 13.55
CA SER A 202 -13.39 -46.13 12.79
C SER A 202 -12.32 -45.65 13.76
N GLN A 203 -11.25 -46.44 13.85
CA GLN A 203 -10.04 -46.05 14.57
C GLN A 203 -9.63 -44.63 14.14
N PRO A 204 -9.53 -43.67 15.08
CA PRO A 204 -9.10 -42.33 14.74
C PRO A 204 -7.63 -42.36 14.32
N ARG A 205 -7.36 -42.11 13.04
CA ARG A 205 -6.00 -41.81 12.58
C ARG A 205 -5.59 -40.48 13.19
N ALA A 206 -4.78 -40.55 14.24
CA ALA A 206 -4.15 -39.41 14.90
C ALA A 206 -3.34 -38.59 13.88
N SER A 207 -3.98 -37.62 13.25
CA SER A 207 -3.29 -36.58 12.49
C SER A 207 -2.90 -35.52 13.51
N THR A 208 -1.72 -35.69 14.11
CA THR A 208 -1.11 -34.74 15.03
C THR A 208 -0.59 -33.54 14.24
N SER A 209 -1.50 -32.69 13.74
CA SER A 209 -1.12 -31.39 13.21
C SER A 209 -0.79 -30.44 14.37
N HIS A 210 0.31 -29.73 14.21
CA HIS A 210 1.06 -28.93 15.18
C HIS A 210 0.31 -27.71 15.77
N SER A 211 -0.80 -27.93 16.46
CA SER A 211 -1.39 -26.91 17.31
C SER A 211 -0.69 -26.92 18.68
N PRO A 212 -0.19 -25.78 19.16
CA PRO A 212 0.48 -25.67 20.46
C PRO A 212 -0.58 -25.70 21.56
N ILE A 213 -1.04 -26.89 21.93
CA ILE A 213 -2.12 -27.03 22.92
C ILE A 213 -1.60 -27.70 24.19
N PRO A 214 -1.37 -26.92 25.27
CA PRO A 214 -1.41 -27.41 26.64
C PRO A 214 -2.83 -27.29 27.21
N THR A 215 -3.87 -27.77 26.53
CA THR A 215 -5.20 -27.97 27.15
C THR A 215 -5.41 -29.44 27.51
N LYS A 216 -6.06 -29.67 28.65
CA LYS A 216 -6.37 -31.01 29.13
C LYS A 216 -7.57 -31.52 28.34
N VAL A 217 -7.31 -32.49 27.47
CA VAL A 217 -8.35 -33.19 26.69
C VAL A 217 -8.83 -34.39 27.49
N LEU A 218 -10.13 -34.45 27.77
CA LEU A 218 -10.78 -35.55 28.48
C LEU A 218 -11.76 -36.25 27.56
N PHE A 219 -11.82 -37.56 27.67
CA PHE A 219 -12.73 -38.41 26.92
C PHE A 219 -13.89 -38.82 27.82
N VAL A 220 -15.11 -38.49 27.42
CA VAL A 220 -16.31 -38.71 28.23
C VAL A 220 -17.42 -39.30 27.37
N ARG A 221 -18.28 -40.14 27.97
CA ARG A 221 -19.53 -40.66 27.38
C ARG A 221 -20.74 -40.21 28.22
N PRO A 222 -21.20 -38.96 28.05
CA PRO A 222 -22.28 -38.38 28.85
C PRO A 222 -23.55 -39.22 28.95
N SER A 223 -24.02 -39.77 27.82
CA SER A 223 -25.22 -40.60 27.74
C SER A 223 -25.07 -41.90 28.50
N GLN A 224 -23.88 -42.51 28.52
CA GLN A 224 -23.63 -43.72 29.32
C GLN A 224 -23.72 -43.40 30.82
N ALA A 225 -23.13 -42.28 31.26
CA ALA A 225 -23.23 -41.82 32.64
C ALA A 225 -24.69 -41.52 33.05
N LEU A 226 -25.42 -40.80 32.18
CA LEU A 226 -26.81 -40.45 32.42
C LEU A 226 -27.72 -41.68 32.50
N ARG A 227 -27.55 -42.65 31.60
CA ARG A 227 -28.30 -43.93 31.65
C ARG A 227 -28.03 -44.72 32.93
N ALA A 228 -26.76 -44.76 33.36
CA ALA A 228 -26.39 -45.41 34.61
C ALA A 228 -27.15 -44.79 35.79
N GLN A 229 -27.25 -43.46 35.84
CA GLN A 229 -27.92 -42.73 36.92
C GLN A 229 -29.44 -42.92 36.92
N ILE A 230 -30.09 -42.96 35.74
CA ILE A 230 -31.54 -43.15 35.64
C ILE A 230 -31.95 -44.59 36.02
N GLY A 231 -31.07 -45.58 35.87
CA GLY A 231 -31.39 -46.98 36.16
C GLY A 231 -31.54 -47.35 37.64
N ILE A 232 -31.20 -46.44 38.59
CA ILE A 232 -31.12 -46.73 40.03
C ILE A 232 -32.48 -46.87 40.74
N ASP A 233 -33.60 -46.65 40.06
CA ASP A 233 -34.96 -46.69 40.66
C ASP A 233 -35.37 -48.04 41.29
N SER A 234 -34.57 -49.10 41.16
CA SER A 234 -34.82 -50.38 41.83
C SER A 234 -33.76 -50.69 42.91
N SER A 235 -34.23 -51.03 44.10
CA SER A 235 -33.42 -51.34 45.30
C SER A 235 -32.61 -52.64 45.21
N GLN A 236 -32.30 -53.11 44.00
CA GLN A 236 -31.55 -54.33 43.77
C GLN A 236 -30.04 -54.05 43.80
N ALA A 237 -29.29 -54.80 44.61
CA ALA A 237 -27.84 -54.63 44.72
C ALA A 237 -27.09 -54.77 43.38
N ALA A 238 -27.63 -55.55 42.44
CA ALA A 238 -27.09 -55.70 41.09
C ALA A 238 -27.03 -54.37 40.30
N VAL A 239 -28.03 -53.50 40.50
CA VAL A 239 -28.18 -52.23 39.79
C VAL A 239 -27.16 -51.21 40.25
N ILE A 240 -26.79 -51.24 41.54
CA ILE A 240 -25.73 -50.38 42.09
C ILE A 240 -24.36 -50.75 41.48
N GLY A 241 -24.10 -52.06 41.31
CA GLY A 241 -22.88 -52.56 40.67
C GLY A 241 -22.78 -52.15 39.20
N GLU A 242 -23.89 -52.24 38.46
CA GLU A 242 -23.95 -51.80 37.07
C GLU A 242 -23.80 -50.27 36.95
N HIS A 243 -24.46 -49.50 37.82
CA HIS A 243 -24.30 -48.05 37.86
C HIS A 243 -22.84 -47.63 38.08
N THR A 244 -22.19 -48.17 39.10
CA THR A 244 -20.80 -47.82 39.42
C THR A 244 -19.87 -48.18 38.26
N THR A 245 -20.06 -49.35 37.64
CA THR A 245 -19.26 -49.79 36.49
C THR A 245 -19.47 -48.87 35.27
N ASN A 246 -20.72 -48.56 34.92
CA ASN A 246 -21.05 -47.71 33.77
C ASN A 246 -20.65 -46.24 34.00
N PHE A 247 -20.83 -45.72 35.22
CA PHE A 247 -20.41 -44.36 35.56
C PHE A 247 -18.88 -44.22 35.52
N VAL A 248 -18.13 -45.20 36.02
CA VAL A 248 -16.66 -45.21 35.92
C VAL A 248 -16.21 -45.35 34.46
N ALA A 249 -16.82 -46.26 33.69
CA ALA A 249 -16.50 -46.47 32.27
C ALA A 249 -16.83 -45.26 31.38
N SER A 250 -17.73 -44.37 31.81
CA SER A 250 -18.09 -43.16 31.09
C SER A 250 -17.01 -42.08 31.10
N GLY A 251 -15.99 -42.17 31.96
CA GLY A 251 -14.96 -41.13 32.12
C GLY A 251 -15.39 -39.92 32.96
N MET A 252 -16.64 -39.86 33.45
CA MET A 252 -17.12 -38.78 34.32
C MET A 252 -16.30 -38.59 35.61
N PRO A 253 -15.85 -39.65 36.32
CA PRO A 253 -15.00 -39.45 37.50
C PRO A 253 -13.72 -38.68 37.20
N THR A 254 -13.10 -38.92 36.04
CA THR A 254 -11.89 -38.21 35.60
C THR A 254 -12.16 -36.72 35.35
N LEU A 255 -13.33 -36.41 34.78
CA LEU A 255 -13.78 -35.02 34.61
C LEU A 255 -14.00 -34.34 35.96
N ILE A 256 -14.77 -34.98 36.86
CA ILE A 256 -15.06 -34.46 38.20
C ILE A 256 -13.77 -34.27 39.00
N GLN A 257 -12.86 -35.24 38.97
CA GLN A 257 -11.54 -35.13 39.60
C GLN A 257 -10.75 -33.98 39.00
N SER A 258 -10.72 -33.82 37.67
CA SER A 258 -10.01 -32.71 37.02
C SER A 258 -10.57 -31.35 37.42
N LEU A 259 -11.90 -31.22 37.50
CA LEU A 259 -12.56 -30.02 37.99
C LEU A 259 -12.25 -29.77 39.46
N GLY A 260 -12.26 -30.83 40.27
CA GLY A 260 -11.86 -30.81 41.67
C GLY A 260 -10.44 -30.33 41.85
N ASP A 261 -9.47 -30.90 41.14
CA ASP A 261 -8.06 -30.51 41.19
C ASP A 261 -7.89 -29.02 40.86
N ILE A 262 -8.58 -28.54 39.82
CA ILE A 262 -8.58 -27.11 39.45
C ILE A 262 -9.19 -26.28 40.57
N LEU A 263 -10.38 -26.62 41.07
CA LEU A 263 -11.08 -25.86 42.12
C LEU A 263 -10.36 -25.87 43.47
N HIS A 264 -9.75 -27.00 43.86
CA HIS A 264 -8.95 -27.13 45.07
C HIS A 264 -7.62 -26.38 44.96
N SER A 265 -6.99 -26.34 43.78
CA SER A 265 -5.78 -25.53 43.56
C SER A 265 -6.00 -24.04 43.80
N LEU A 266 -7.25 -23.58 43.72
CA LEU A 266 -7.56 -22.15 43.78
C LEU A 266 -7.60 -21.61 45.21
N GLN A 267 -7.76 -22.43 46.25
CA GLN A 267 -7.77 -22.10 47.69
C GLN A 267 -8.74 -20.98 48.17
N SER A 268 -9.04 -19.96 47.36
CA SER A 268 -9.89 -18.80 47.66
C SER A 268 -10.53 -18.23 46.39
N ALA A 269 -11.72 -17.63 46.53
CA ALA A 269 -12.40 -16.94 45.42
C ALA A 269 -11.55 -15.79 44.83
N SER A 270 -10.75 -15.10 45.66
CA SER A 270 -9.84 -14.05 45.21
C SER A 270 -8.70 -14.56 44.32
N ALA A 271 -8.15 -15.74 44.62
CA ALA A 271 -7.11 -16.34 43.80
C ALA A 271 -7.66 -16.78 42.44
N LEU A 272 -8.90 -17.26 42.41
CA LEU A 272 -9.62 -17.57 41.16
C LEU A 272 -9.79 -16.33 40.28
N ARG A 273 -10.34 -15.24 40.82
CA ARG A 273 -10.48 -13.98 40.08
C ARG A 273 -9.16 -13.50 39.49
N ASN A 274 -8.09 -13.53 40.30
CA ASN A 274 -6.78 -13.12 39.85
C ASN A 274 -6.21 -14.05 38.76
N ARG A 275 -6.52 -15.35 38.79
CA ARG A 275 -6.12 -16.31 37.75
C ARG A 275 -6.90 -16.04 36.45
N THR A 276 -8.21 -15.88 36.54
CA THR A 276 -9.08 -15.61 35.39
C THR A 276 -8.71 -14.29 34.72
N ALA A 277 -8.52 -13.22 35.50
CA ALA A 277 -8.07 -11.93 34.97
C ALA A 277 -6.71 -12.04 34.28
N LEU A 278 -5.76 -12.79 34.85
CA LEU A 278 -4.45 -13.02 34.24
C LEU A 278 -4.55 -13.81 32.93
N ALA A 279 -5.39 -14.84 32.87
CA ALA A 279 -5.66 -15.59 31.64
C ALA A 279 -6.29 -14.71 30.55
N GLN A 280 -7.22 -13.83 30.93
CA GLN A 280 -7.84 -12.86 30.01
C GLN A 280 -6.84 -11.82 29.52
N ILE A 281 -5.97 -11.29 30.39
CA ILE A 281 -4.85 -10.41 30.00
C ILE A 281 -3.95 -11.11 28.99
N GLN A 282 -3.54 -12.35 29.25
CA GLN A 282 -2.67 -13.11 28.34
C GLN A 282 -3.35 -13.36 26.98
N SER A 283 -4.63 -13.71 26.98
CA SER A 283 -5.40 -13.88 25.75
C SER A 283 -5.49 -12.57 24.95
N ALA A 284 -5.80 -11.45 25.60
CA ALA A 284 -5.85 -10.14 24.96
C ALA A 284 -4.48 -9.70 24.41
N LEU A 285 -3.39 -9.92 25.16
CA LEU A 285 -2.03 -9.64 24.71
C LEU A 285 -1.60 -10.53 23.54
N ALA A 286 -2.01 -11.80 23.54
CA ALA A 286 -1.76 -12.72 22.42
C ALA A 286 -2.49 -12.26 21.15
N ALA A 287 -3.76 -11.88 21.25
CA ALA A 287 -4.51 -11.32 20.13
C ALA A 287 -3.90 -10.01 19.61
N CYS A 288 -3.49 -9.11 20.52
CA CYS A 288 -2.78 -7.88 20.14
C CYS A 288 -1.49 -8.18 19.38
N ARG A 289 -0.71 -9.17 19.83
CA ARG A 289 0.51 -9.58 19.10
C ARG A 289 0.21 -10.13 17.72
N ALA A 290 -0.78 -11.02 17.61
CA ALA A 290 -1.20 -11.54 16.31
C ALA A 290 -1.56 -10.39 15.37
N ALA A 291 -2.37 -9.42 15.83
CA ALA A 291 -2.73 -8.25 15.05
C ALA A 291 -1.52 -7.37 14.66
N VAL A 292 -0.53 -7.18 15.55
CA VAL A 292 0.72 -6.47 15.21
C VAL A 292 1.54 -7.22 14.17
N GLN A 293 1.63 -8.54 14.26
CA GLN A 293 2.35 -9.36 13.28
C GLN A 293 1.66 -9.38 11.92
N ASP A 294 0.33 -9.49 11.90
CA ASP A 294 -0.47 -9.39 10.68
C ASP A 294 -0.29 -8.03 10.02
N ALA A 295 -0.34 -6.95 10.81
CA ALA A 295 -0.08 -5.60 10.31
C ALA A 295 1.35 -5.45 9.75
N ARG A 296 2.37 -6.03 10.40
CA ARG A 296 3.74 -6.06 9.86
C ARG A 296 3.82 -6.81 8.53
N GLY A 297 3.19 -7.98 8.44
CA GLY A 297 3.10 -8.74 7.19
C GLY A 297 2.45 -7.94 6.05
N GLU A 298 1.40 -7.17 6.35
CA GLU A 298 0.80 -6.24 5.37
C GLU A 298 1.79 -5.14 4.95
N LEU A 299 2.49 -4.49 5.89
CA LEU A 299 3.47 -3.44 5.58
C LEU A 299 4.64 -3.98 4.75
N ASP A 300 5.16 -5.16 5.06
CA ASP A 300 6.26 -5.77 4.32
C ASP A 300 5.84 -6.13 2.89
N ARG A 301 4.59 -6.60 2.69
CA ARG A 301 4.02 -6.81 1.35
C ARG A 301 3.93 -5.50 0.55
N ILE A 302 3.47 -4.43 1.19
CA ILE A 302 3.37 -3.11 0.54
C ILE A 302 4.77 -2.56 0.23
N ALA A 303 5.74 -2.73 1.13
CA ALA A 303 7.13 -2.34 0.90
C ALA A 303 7.74 -3.08 -0.30
N GLY A 304 7.47 -4.39 -0.44
CA GLY A 304 7.83 -5.17 -1.63
C GLY A 304 7.25 -4.56 -2.90
N ASN A 305 5.94 -4.29 -2.93
CA ASN A 305 5.28 -3.68 -4.09
C ASN A 305 5.85 -2.28 -4.45
N VAL A 306 6.21 -1.47 -3.45
CA VAL A 306 6.84 -0.16 -3.68
C VAL A 306 8.25 -0.31 -4.25
N SER A 307 9.02 -1.28 -3.74
CA SER A 307 10.35 -1.62 -4.26
C SER A 307 10.27 -2.07 -5.71
N ASP A 308 9.34 -2.99 -6.03
CA ASP A 308 9.13 -3.49 -7.39
C ASP A 308 8.72 -2.37 -8.35
N MET A 309 7.86 -1.46 -7.90
CA MET A 309 7.46 -0.31 -8.70
C MET A 309 8.64 0.65 -8.95
N ASN A 310 9.47 0.93 -7.94
CA ASN A 310 10.67 1.75 -8.12
C ASN A 310 11.68 1.10 -9.07
N ALA A 311 11.86 -0.22 -8.99
CA ALA A 311 12.71 -0.97 -9.91
C ALA A 311 12.19 -0.87 -11.36
N ALA A 312 10.87 -1.04 -11.55
CA ALA A 312 10.23 -0.90 -12.85
C ALA A 312 10.35 0.54 -13.41
N ILE A 313 10.27 1.56 -12.55
CA ILE A 313 10.47 2.96 -12.94
C ILE A 313 11.89 3.18 -13.48
N GLU A 314 12.92 2.70 -12.77
CA GLU A 314 14.31 2.88 -13.21
C GLU A 314 14.65 2.07 -14.46
N GLU A 315 14.14 0.83 -14.55
CA GLU A 315 14.32 -0.01 -15.73
C GLU A 315 13.75 0.67 -16.98
N GLU A 316 12.49 1.11 -16.91
CA GLU A 316 11.82 1.76 -18.02
C GLU A 316 12.40 3.15 -18.34
N ARG A 317 12.96 3.88 -17.36
CA ARG A 317 13.70 5.13 -17.60
C ARG A 317 14.94 4.89 -18.45
N VAL A 318 15.78 3.92 -18.06
CA VAL A 318 17.01 3.57 -18.80
C VAL A 318 16.67 3.03 -20.19
N LYS A 319 15.61 2.22 -20.28
CA LYS A 319 15.14 1.66 -21.56
C LYS A 319 14.62 2.75 -22.50
N ALA A 320 13.83 3.70 -22.02
CA ALA A 320 13.32 4.81 -22.82
C ALA A 320 14.47 5.66 -23.41
N GLN A 321 15.49 5.99 -22.61
CA GLN A 321 16.69 6.70 -23.10
C GLN A 321 17.40 5.91 -24.20
N ARG A 322 17.61 4.61 -24.00
CA ARG A 322 18.28 3.74 -24.97
C ARG A 322 17.48 3.58 -26.26
N GLU A 323 16.17 3.52 -26.19
CA GLU A 323 15.30 3.38 -27.37
C GLU A 323 15.21 4.67 -28.18
N VAL A 324 15.13 5.83 -27.52
CA VAL A 324 15.06 7.14 -28.19
C VAL A 324 16.40 7.49 -28.84
N PHE A 325 17.51 7.28 -28.12
CA PHE A 325 18.82 7.68 -28.62
C PHE A 325 19.58 6.59 -29.36
N GLY A 326 19.21 5.31 -29.22
CA GLY A 326 20.00 4.19 -29.72
C GLY A 326 21.17 3.82 -28.80
N LEU A 327 22.13 3.08 -29.34
CA LEU A 327 23.36 2.73 -28.62
C LEU A 327 24.28 3.95 -28.54
N PRO A 328 25.14 4.08 -27.50
CA PRO A 328 26.09 5.20 -27.40
C PRO A 328 27.01 5.39 -28.61
N ASN A 329 27.27 4.31 -29.35
CA ASN A 329 28.12 4.34 -30.55
C ASN A 329 27.32 4.61 -31.84
N ASP A 330 25.99 4.55 -31.79
CA ASP A 330 25.11 4.70 -32.96
C ASP A 330 23.86 5.51 -32.58
N HIS A 331 24.11 6.78 -32.25
CA HIS A 331 23.05 7.67 -31.83
C HIS A 331 22.14 8.06 -33.00
N ALA A 332 20.84 7.79 -32.90
CA ALA A 332 19.86 8.11 -33.94
C ALA A 332 19.84 9.62 -34.28
N VAL A 333 20.05 10.47 -33.28
CA VAL A 333 20.15 11.93 -33.44
C VAL A 333 21.39 12.31 -34.26
N ASP A 334 22.54 11.72 -33.94
CA ASP A 334 23.80 12.01 -34.64
C ASP A 334 23.71 11.59 -36.11
N ARG A 335 23.12 10.42 -36.41
CA ARG A 335 22.85 9.99 -37.79
C ARG A 335 21.92 10.94 -38.54
N ALA A 336 20.80 11.33 -37.92
CA ALA A 336 19.85 12.25 -38.55
C ALA A 336 20.47 13.64 -38.80
N LEU A 337 21.33 14.12 -37.89
CA LEU A 337 22.09 15.36 -38.07
C LEU A 337 23.18 15.21 -39.13
N GLU A 338 23.87 14.08 -39.21
CA GLU A 338 24.87 13.80 -40.25
C GLU A 338 24.22 13.76 -41.65
N ASP A 339 23.07 13.11 -41.78
CA ASP A 339 22.30 13.08 -43.03
C ASP A 339 21.83 14.49 -43.42
N ALA A 340 21.29 15.25 -42.47
CA ALA A 340 20.81 16.61 -42.71
C ALA A 340 21.96 17.56 -43.08
N THR A 341 23.09 17.46 -42.39
CA THR A 341 24.29 18.27 -42.67
C THR A 341 24.91 17.90 -44.01
N THR A 342 25.05 16.61 -44.32
CA THR A 342 25.59 16.14 -45.61
C THR A 342 24.73 16.62 -46.78
N TYR A 343 23.41 16.47 -46.67
CA TYR A 343 22.49 16.92 -47.71
C TYR A 343 22.49 18.45 -47.85
N MET A 344 22.44 19.19 -46.74
CA MET A 344 22.42 20.64 -46.77
C MET A 344 23.72 21.22 -47.32
N LYS A 345 24.87 20.65 -46.93
CA LYS A 345 26.19 20.98 -47.48
C LYS A 345 26.22 20.77 -48.98
N TYR A 346 25.78 19.60 -49.45
CA TYR A 346 25.66 19.32 -50.88
C TYR A 346 24.83 20.40 -51.59
N LYS A 347 23.66 20.77 -51.04
CA LYS A 347 22.80 21.81 -51.65
C LYS A 347 23.47 23.18 -51.69
N ILE A 348 24.10 23.61 -50.60
CA ILE A 348 24.81 24.91 -50.48
C ILE A 348 26.03 24.99 -51.40
N ASP A 349 26.77 23.90 -51.55
CA ASP A 349 27.92 23.85 -52.43
C ASP A 349 27.51 23.90 -53.91
N HIS A 350 26.33 23.35 -54.25
CA HIS A 350 25.76 23.40 -55.61
C HIS A 350 25.06 24.73 -55.94
N MET A 351 24.89 25.63 -54.97
CA MET A 351 24.36 26.97 -55.22
C MET A 351 25.38 27.82 -56.00
N LYS A 352 25.24 27.85 -57.33
CA LYS A 352 26.09 28.69 -58.19
C LYS A 352 25.81 30.17 -57.89
N TRP A 353 26.82 30.86 -57.34
CA TRP A 353 26.73 32.28 -56.94
C TRP A 353 26.13 33.20 -58.02
N ARG A 354 26.47 32.97 -59.30
CA ARG A 354 25.98 33.79 -60.44
C ARG A 354 24.47 33.74 -60.61
N ARG A 355 23.85 32.57 -60.43
CA ARG A 355 22.40 32.38 -60.60
C ARG A 355 21.61 32.88 -59.39
N GLN A 356 22.23 32.87 -58.22
CA GLN A 356 21.56 33.27 -56.99
C GLN A 356 21.56 34.78 -56.76
N LEU A 357 22.59 35.50 -57.23
CA LEU A 357 22.59 36.97 -57.13
C LEU A 357 21.48 37.61 -57.96
N THR A 358 21.07 37.02 -59.08
CA THR A 358 19.95 37.53 -59.88
C THR A 358 18.58 37.22 -59.26
N SER A 359 18.50 36.28 -58.32
CA SER A 359 17.26 35.81 -57.69
C SER A 359 17.43 35.67 -56.16
N ILE A 360 17.70 36.77 -55.47
CA ILE A 360 17.96 36.75 -54.02
C ILE A 360 16.74 36.27 -53.23
N ASP A 361 15.53 36.68 -53.63
CA ASP A 361 14.28 36.29 -52.98
C ASP A 361 14.01 34.78 -53.14
N GLU A 362 14.42 34.19 -54.27
CA GLU A 362 14.38 32.75 -54.48
C GLU A 362 15.38 32.03 -53.57
N THR A 363 16.51 32.65 -53.21
CA THR A 363 17.53 32.00 -52.38
C THR A 363 17.05 31.80 -50.95
N THR A 364 16.39 32.80 -50.36
CA THR A 364 15.78 32.67 -49.03
C THR A 364 14.66 31.64 -49.02
N THR A 365 13.79 31.68 -50.04
CA THR A 365 12.69 30.72 -50.20
C THR A 365 13.24 29.30 -50.40
N TYR A 366 14.29 29.15 -51.19
CA TYR A 366 14.95 27.88 -51.48
C TYR A 366 15.64 27.31 -50.25
N ILE A 367 16.40 28.11 -49.51
CA ILE A 367 17.06 27.68 -48.26
C ILE A 367 16.00 27.32 -47.23
N THR A 368 14.94 28.12 -47.08
CA THR A 368 13.83 27.82 -46.17
C THR A 368 13.14 26.50 -46.54
N ALA A 369 12.80 26.29 -47.81
CA ALA A 369 12.20 25.05 -48.29
C ALA A 369 13.16 23.86 -48.13
N THR A 370 14.46 24.06 -48.33
CA THR A 370 15.47 23.00 -48.18
C THR A 370 15.64 22.64 -46.70
N VAL A 371 15.78 23.62 -45.81
CA VAL A 371 15.84 23.39 -44.35
C VAL A 371 14.58 22.67 -43.90
N ASN A 372 13.38 23.14 -44.25
CA ASN A 372 12.13 22.48 -43.86
C ASN A 372 12.01 21.03 -44.36
N ARG A 373 12.60 20.71 -45.52
CA ARG A 373 12.58 19.35 -46.07
C ARG A 373 13.62 18.42 -45.44
N VAL A 374 14.78 18.96 -45.10
CA VAL A 374 15.99 18.19 -44.75
C VAL A 374 16.20 18.12 -43.25
N TRP A 375 15.71 19.11 -42.51
CA TRP A 375 15.91 19.22 -41.07
C TRP A 375 15.18 18.10 -40.35
N CYS A 376 15.91 17.02 -40.07
CA CYS A 376 15.55 15.97 -39.11
C CYS A 376 14.14 15.37 -39.28
N THR A 377 13.54 15.36 -40.48
CA THR A 377 12.16 14.86 -40.68
C THR A 377 11.99 13.38 -40.32
N GLY A 378 13.05 12.58 -40.47
CA GLY A 378 13.07 11.19 -40.00
C GLY A 378 13.10 11.09 -38.47
N LEU A 379 13.93 11.92 -37.83
CA LEU A 379 14.03 12.00 -36.37
C LEU A 379 12.73 12.53 -35.76
N GLU A 380 12.08 13.52 -36.38
CA GLU A 380 10.78 14.04 -35.94
C GLU A 380 9.73 12.92 -35.85
N LYS A 381 9.64 12.07 -36.88
CA LYS A 381 8.71 10.92 -36.88
C LYS A 381 9.05 9.91 -35.78
N GLN A 382 10.33 9.66 -35.54
CA GLN A 382 10.78 8.78 -34.45
C GLN A 382 10.44 9.38 -33.07
N LEU A 383 10.72 10.66 -32.85
CA LEU A 383 10.38 11.36 -31.61
C LEU A 383 8.88 11.42 -31.38
N LEU A 384 8.08 11.61 -32.42
CA LEU A 384 6.61 11.57 -32.34
C LEU A 384 6.12 10.18 -31.93
N PHE A 385 6.69 9.13 -32.50
CA PHE A 385 6.40 7.74 -32.12
C PHE A 385 6.77 7.48 -30.65
N HIS A 386 7.96 7.91 -30.22
CA HIS A 386 8.39 7.76 -28.83
C HIS A 386 7.57 8.59 -27.86
N ALA A 387 7.10 9.79 -28.25
CA ALA A 387 6.17 10.59 -27.43
C ALA A 387 4.86 9.83 -27.15
N GLY A 388 4.29 9.16 -28.16
CA GLY A 388 3.12 8.29 -27.96
C GLY A 388 3.39 7.10 -27.03
N ARG A 389 4.61 6.54 -27.08
CA ARG A 389 5.01 5.48 -26.14
C ARG A 389 5.18 6.01 -24.71
N LEU A 390 5.76 7.19 -24.53
CA LEU A 390 5.87 7.85 -23.23
C LEU A 390 4.48 8.16 -22.63
N GLU A 391 3.51 8.56 -23.47
CA GLU A 391 2.11 8.74 -23.05
C GLU A 391 1.51 7.41 -22.53
N HIS A 392 1.75 6.30 -23.22
CA HIS A 392 1.31 4.98 -22.78
C HIS A 392 1.96 4.59 -21.43
N MET A 393 3.26 4.81 -21.29
CA MET A 393 3.99 4.55 -20.04
C MET A 393 3.45 5.40 -18.89
N GLN A 394 3.15 6.68 -19.14
CA GLN A 394 2.55 7.59 -18.16
C GLN A 394 1.23 7.01 -17.63
N LYS A 395 0.33 6.57 -18.52
CA LYS A 395 -0.95 5.97 -18.13
C LYS A 395 -0.73 4.70 -17.29
N MET A 396 0.14 3.81 -17.74
CA MET A 396 0.45 2.55 -17.05
C MET A 396 1.01 2.78 -15.64
N PHE A 397 1.98 3.68 -15.47
CA PHE A 397 2.54 3.98 -14.14
C PHE A 397 1.55 4.73 -13.25
N THR A 398 0.72 5.60 -13.83
CA THR A 398 -0.35 6.30 -13.09
C THR A 398 -1.38 5.32 -12.55
N GLU A 399 -1.85 4.40 -13.39
CA GLU A 399 -2.79 3.35 -13.01
C GLU A 399 -2.21 2.44 -11.91
N ARG A 400 -0.96 2.01 -12.07
CA ARG A 400 -0.25 1.22 -11.05
C ARG A 400 -0.11 1.98 -9.73
N ALA A 401 0.25 3.27 -9.77
CA ALA A 401 0.35 4.10 -8.57
C ALA A 401 -0.99 4.18 -7.81
N PHE A 402 -2.10 4.39 -8.53
CA PHE A 402 -3.43 4.40 -7.90
C PHE A 402 -3.88 3.01 -7.43
N ALA A 403 -3.50 1.94 -8.13
CA ALA A 403 -3.78 0.57 -7.72
C ALA A 403 -3.02 0.21 -6.42
N LEU A 404 -1.79 0.68 -6.24
CA LEU A 404 -1.06 0.53 -4.97
C LEU A 404 -1.76 1.26 -3.81
N LEU A 405 -2.33 2.45 -4.07
CA LEU A 405 -3.05 3.24 -3.07
C LEU A 405 -4.51 2.84 -2.85
N ALA A 406 -5.00 1.85 -3.59
CA ALA A 406 -6.37 1.38 -3.45
C ALA A 406 -6.62 0.88 -2.01
N PRO A 407 -7.79 1.18 -1.41
CA PRO A 407 -8.12 0.80 -0.04
C PRO A 407 -8.00 -0.71 0.23
N SER A 408 -8.17 -1.54 -0.81
CA SER A 408 -8.03 -3.00 -0.74
C SER A 408 -6.60 -3.46 -0.47
N ASN A 409 -5.60 -2.66 -0.87
CA ASN A 409 -4.18 -3.01 -0.77
C ASN A 409 -3.47 -2.34 0.41
N THR A 410 -4.00 -1.22 0.89
CA THR A 410 -3.35 -0.34 1.87
C THR A 410 -4.30 0.09 2.97
N ARG A 411 -5.02 -0.84 3.62
CA ARG A 411 -6.04 -0.47 4.61
C ARG A 411 -5.44 0.35 5.75
N ALA A 412 -4.27 -0.05 6.24
CA ALA A 412 -3.55 0.63 7.31
C ALA A 412 -2.87 1.95 6.88
N LEU A 413 -2.55 2.10 5.59
CA LEU A 413 -1.82 3.25 5.04
C LEU A 413 -2.70 4.20 4.21
N HIS A 414 -4.00 3.92 4.12
CA HIS A 414 -4.91 4.68 3.27
C HIS A 414 -4.91 6.15 3.68
N SER A 415 -4.53 7.00 2.74
CA SER A 415 -4.46 8.43 2.94
C SER A 415 -5.26 9.15 1.86
N PRO A 416 -6.43 9.72 2.20
CA PRO A 416 -7.19 10.50 1.24
C PRO A 416 -6.42 11.75 0.78
N VAL A 417 -5.49 12.25 1.61
CA VAL A 417 -4.62 13.38 1.27
C VAL A 417 -3.63 13.00 0.16
N LEU A 418 -2.98 11.84 0.28
CA LEU A 418 -2.05 11.36 -0.75
C LEU A 418 -2.80 11.08 -2.06
N HIS A 419 -3.95 10.42 -1.99
CA HIS A 419 -4.79 10.17 -3.15
C HIS A 419 -5.21 11.46 -3.86
N ASN A 420 -5.59 12.48 -3.10
CA ASN A 420 -5.94 13.78 -3.65
C ASN A 420 -4.72 14.51 -4.24
N ALA A 421 -3.55 14.43 -3.60
CA ALA A 421 -2.31 15.01 -4.11
C ALA A 421 -1.91 14.39 -5.45
N LEU A 422 -1.99 13.07 -5.59
CA LEU A 422 -1.74 12.40 -6.88
C LEU A 422 -2.77 12.79 -7.93
N ARG A 423 -4.05 12.95 -7.56
CA ARG A 423 -5.08 13.45 -8.48
C ARG A 423 -4.79 14.88 -8.95
N GLN A 424 -4.31 15.74 -8.06
CA GLN A 424 -3.90 17.10 -8.41
C GLN A 424 -2.72 17.09 -9.39
N LEU A 425 -1.74 16.19 -9.20
CA LEU A 425 -0.65 16.00 -10.17
C LEU A 425 -1.20 15.57 -11.54
N THR A 426 -2.13 14.61 -11.59
CA THR A 426 -2.72 14.18 -12.87
C THR A 426 -3.60 15.23 -13.54
N ALA A 427 -4.18 16.15 -12.77
CA ALA A 427 -5.03 17.23 -13.28
C ALA A 427 -4.22 18.46 -13.70
N ALA A 428 -2.91 18.51 -13.42
CA ALA A 428 -2.07 19.62 -13.80
C ALA A 428 -1.96 19.71 -15.34
N PRO A 429 -2.02 20.92 -15.93
CA PRO A 429 -1.98 21.09 -17.39
C PRO A 429 -0.62 20.66 -18.00
N ALA A 430 0.44 20.64 -17.19
CA ALA A 430 1.77 20.19 -17.60
C ALA A 430 1.93 18.66 -17.53
N PHE A 431 0.96 17.94 -16.98
CA PHE A 431 1.03 16.49 -16.82
C PHE A 431 0.97 15.72 -18.15
N PRO A 432 -0.05 15.87 -19.02
CA PRO A 432 -0.17 15.00 -20.19
C PRO A 432 1.00 15.17 -21.16
N VAL A 433 1.63 14.05 -21.53
CA VAL A 433 2.68 14.04 -22.56
C VAL A 433 2.06 14.41 -23.90
N GLN A 434 2.46 15.53 -24.48
CA GLN A 434 1.99 15.96 -25.80
C GLN A 434 2.90 15.38 -26.90
N PRO A 435 2.36 15.08 -28.09
CA PRO A 435 3.17 14.61 -29.21
C PRO A 435 4.26 15.60 -29.64
N THR A 436 4.04 16.89 -29.37
CA THR A 436 4.97 17.98 -29.66
C THR A 436 6.07 18.15 -28.62
N THR A 437 5.98 17.55 -27.43
CA THR A 437 6.94 17.78 -26.33
C THR A 437 8.37 17.45 -26.75
N LEU A 438 8.61 16.29 -27.36
CA LEU A 438 9.95 15.88 -27.80
C LEU A 438 10.40 16.57 -29.10
N VAL A 439 9.46 17.09 -29.90
CA VAL A 439 9.74 17.75 -31.19
C VAL A 439 9.97 19.25 -31.03
N GLN A 440 9.52 19.85 -29.93
CA GLN A 440 9.65 21.28 -29.66
C GLN A 440 11.10 21.81 -29.79
N PRO A 441 12.14 21.11 -29.31
CA PRO A 441 13.52 21.56 -29.55
C PRO A 441 13.89 21.63 -31.03
N LEU A 442 13.43 20.67 -31.84
CA LEU A 442 13.70 20.65 -33.29
C LEU A 442 13.04 21.83 -34.00
N SER A 443 11.78 22.14 -33.67
CA SER A 443 11.06 23.26 -34.27
C SER A 443 11.57 24.62 -33.78
N ALA A 444 11.98 24.72 -32.52
CA ALA A 444 12.63 25.91 -31.99
C ALA A 444 13.97 26.19 -32.70
N ARG A 445 14.81 25.15 -32.87
CA ARG A 445 16.09 25.29 -33.58
C ARG A 445 15.93 25.55 -35.06
N SER A 446 14.94 24.94 -35.73
CA SER A 446 14.66 25.24 -37.14
C SER A 446 14.21 26.70 -37.31
N ALA A 447 13.36 27.21 -36.41
CA ALA A 447 12.96 28.62 -36.40
C ALA A 447 14.17 29.56 -36.20
N VAL A 448 15.14 29.20 -35.36
CA VAL A 448 16.38 29.96 -35.18
C VAL A 448 17.20 30.01 -36.48
N ILE A 449 17.35 28.89 -37.19
CA ILE A 449 18.07 28.82 -38.49
C ILE A 449 17.37 29.68 -39.55
N LEU A 450 16.04 29.60 -39.61
CA LEU A 450 15.23 30.34 -40.57
C LEU A 450 15.14 31.84 -40.26
N GLY A 451 15.27 32.21 -38.99
CA GLY A 451 15.25 33.59 -38.53
C GLY A 451 16.56 34.33 -38.83
N ALA A 452 17.50 34.29 -37.89
CA ALA A 452 18.65 35.21 -37.91
C ALA A 452 19.67 34.90 -39.04
N PRO A 453 20.21 33.67 -39.18
CA PRO A 453 21.23 33.39 -40.19
C PRO A 453 20.70 33.59 -41.61
N THR A 454 19.47 33.14 -41.87
CA THR A 454 18.87 33.23 -43.20
C THR A 454 18.54 34.68 -43.58
N ALA A 455 18.10 35.51 -42.62
CA ALA A 455 17.93 36.95 -42.84
C ALA A 455 19.27 37.66 -43.11
N GLU A 456 20.34 37.30 -42.39
CA GLU A 456 21.68 37.86 -42.65
C GLU A 456 22.21 37.48 -44.02
N LEU A 457 22.02 36.24 -44.44
CA LEU A 457 22.39 35.77 -45.77
C LEU A 457 21.61 36.51 -46.86
N HIS A 458 20.31 36.77 -46.63
CA HIS A 458 19.47 37.56 -47.52
C HIS A 458 19.99 38.99 -47.67
N VAL A 459 20.27 39.68 -46.55
CA VAL A 459 20.82 41.04 -46.54
C VAL A 459 22.21 41.08 -47.21
N ALA A 460 23.04 40.06 -46.99
CA ALA A 460 24.34 39.94 -47.66
C ALA A 460 24.17 39.74 -49.18
N GLY A 461 23.17 38.95 -49.60
CA GLY A 461 22.77 38.80 -50.99
C GLY A 461 22.35 40.13 -51.61
N GLN A 462 21.43 40.86 -50.98
CA GLN A 462 20.97 42.19 -51.42
C GLN A 462 22.15 43.16 -51.59
N ARG A 463 23.03 43.24 -50.58
CA ARG A 463 24.23 44.09 -50.65
C ARG A 463 25.20 43.67 -51.77
N ALA A 464 25.34 42.38 -52.04
CA ALA A 464 26.18 41.88 -53.13
C ALA A 464 25.57 42.19 -54.51
N LEU A 465 24.24 42.07 -54.68
CA LEU A 465 23.57 42.45 -55.92
C LEU A 465 23.66 43.97 -56.16
N PHE A 466 23.41 44.80 -55.15
CA PHE A 466 23.59 46.24 -55.29
C PHE A 466 25.04 46.61 -55.62
N GLY A 467 26.02 45.94 -55.03
CA GLY A 467 27.43 46.11 -55.37
C GLY A 467 27.74 45.74 -56.82
N LEU A 468 27.21 44.60 -57.30
CA LEU A 468 27.36 44.16 -58.68
C LEU A 468 26.66 45.11 -59.66
N GLY A 469 25.42 45.51 -59.39
CA GLY A 469 24.66 46.45 -60.21
C GLY A 469 25.31 47.83 -60.26
N THR A 470 25.79 48.35 -59.13
CA THR A 470 26.47 49.64 -59.06
C THR A 470 27.81 49.61 -59.78
N SER A 471 28.61 48.56 -59.59
CA SER A 471 29.91 48.43 -60.27
C SER A 471 29.79 48.19 -61.77
N ALA A 472 28.80 47.42 -62.22
CA ALA A 472 28.52 47.23 -63.64
C ALA A 472 27.97 48.50 -64.28
N ALA A 473 27.05 49.21 -63.62
CA ALA A 473 26.53 50.49 -64.10
C ALA A 473 27.63 51.56 -64.14
N ALA A 474 28.46 51.67 -63.10
CA ALA A 474 29.60 52.59 -63.08
C ALA A 474 30.63 52.23 -64.17
N GLY A 475 30.93 50.94 -64.35
CA GLY A 475 31.83 50.47 -65.41
C GLY A 475 31.29 50.75 -66.81
N MET A 476 29.98 50.60 -67.02
CA MET A 476 29.31 50.93 -68.28
C MET A 476 29.28 52.45 -68.51
N VAL A 477 29.02 53.26 -67.49
CA VAL A 477 29.04 54.73 -67.60
C VAL A 477 30.44 55.22 -67.93
N ILE A 478 31.49 54.70 -67.28
CA ILE A 478 32.89 55.04 -67.58
C ILE A 478 33.27 54.60 -69.01
N SER A 479 32.86 53.41 -69.43
CA SER A 479 33.14 52.92 -70.79
C SER A 479 32.37 53.72 -71.87
N TRP A 480 31.10 54.04 -71.61
CA TRP A 480 30.24 54.79 -72.53
C TRP A 480 30.65 56.25 -72.65
N THR A 481 31.00 56.90 -71.53
CA THR A 481 31.51 58.28 -71.53
C THR A 481 32.89 58.38 -72.21
N GLY A 482 33.76 57.38 -72.04
CA GLY A 482 35.02 57.28 -72.79
C GLY A 482 34.83 57.05 -74.28
N TYR A 483 33.84 56.25 -74.68
CA TYR A 483 33.51 56.01 -76.10
C TYR A 483 32.83 57.22 -76.76
N LEU A 484 31.85 57.86 -76.09
CA LEU A 484 31.20 59.08 -76.61
C LEU A 484 32.16 60.27 -76.69
N GLY A 485 33.10 60.40 -75.74
CA GLY A 485 34.14 61.43 -75.78
C GLY A 485 35.08 61.33 -76.98
N TYR A 486 35.16 60.14 -77.62
CA TYR A 486 35.91 59.94 -78.86
C TYR A 486 35.13 60.38 -80.11
N PHE A 487 33.81 60.16 -80.14
CA PHE A 487 32.96 60.54 -81.28
C PHE A 487 32.52 62.00 -81.25
N MET A 488 32.30 62.55 -80.06
CA MET A 488 31.96 63.96 -79.89
C MET A 488 33.27 64.71 -79.68
N ASN A 489 33.81 65.31 -80.75
CA ASN A 489 34.99 66.19 -80.76
C ASN A 489 34.72 67.51 -79.97
N ALA A 490 34.16 67.40 -78.77
CA ALA A 490 33.62 68.49 -77.98
C ALA A 490 34.70 69.01 -77.03
N HIS A 491 35.20 70.21 -77.34
CA HIS A 491 36.00 71.08 -76.47
C HIS A 491 35.19 71.55 -75.25
N SER A 492 34.72 70.63 -74.40
CA SER A 492 33.85 70.91 -73.25
C SER A 492 34.50 70.39 -71.98
N LEU A 493 35.00 71.33 -71.16
CA LEU A 493 35.36 71.41 -69.72
C LEU A 493 35.74 70.16 -68.87
N MET A 494 35.61 68.92 -69.33
CA MET A 494 36.07 67.67 -68.71
C MET A 494 37.29 67.09 -69.47
N GLY A 495 38.04 67.94 -70.18
CA GLY A 495 39.09 67.53 -71.12
C GLY A 495 40.45 67.14 -70.52
N SER A 496 40.63 67.10 -69.20
CA SER A 496 41.94 66.84 -68.58
C SER A 496 42.20 65.38 -68.17
N ILE A 497 41.24 64.48 -68.36
CA ILE A 497 41.44 63.03 -68.16
C ILE A 497 41.16 62.31 -69.48
N MET A 498 41.95 62.62 -70.51
CA MET A 498 41.87 61.89 -71.78
C MET A 498 42.54 60.53 -71.63
N LEU A 499 41.79 59.57 -71.10
CA LEU A 499 42.10 58.16 -71.28
C LEU A 499 41.76 57.81 -72.74
N GLU A 500 42.72 57.21 -73.45
CA GLU A 500 42.49 56.65 -74.78
C GLU A 500 41.26 55.73 -74.75
N PRO A 501 40.41 55.67 -75.79
CA PRO A 501 39.18 54.85 -75.79
C PRO A 501 39.42 53.39 -75.36
N GLY A 502 40.57 52.83 -75.73
CA GLY A 502 41.01 51.51 -75.27
C GLY A 502 41.22 51.44 -73.75
N THR A 503 41.79 52.47 -73.13
CA THR A 503 42.00 52.54 -71.68
C THR A 503 40.70 52.77 -70.91
N ALA A 504 39.75 53.54 -71.44
CA ALA A 504 38.44 53.74 -70.81
C ALA A 504 37.61 52.45 -70.77
N VAL A 505 37.57 51.70 -71.89
CA VAL A 505 36.95 50.38 -71.95
C VAL A 505 37.66 49.39 -71.01
N ALA A 506 39.00 49.37 -71.01
CA ALA A 506 39.77 48.51 -70.10
C ALA A 506 39.50 48.85 -68.62
N THR A 507 39.39 50.13 -68.28
CA THR A 507 39.09 50.59 -66.91
C THR A 507 37.68 50.20 -66.49
N GLY A 508 36.68 50.37 -67.36
CA GLY A 508 35.30 49.93 -67.08
C GLY A 508 35.18 48.42 -66.92
N MET A 509 35.89 47.63 -67.73
CA MET A 509 35.99 46.17 -67.56
C MET A 509 36.67 45.78 -66.24
N LEU A 510 37.75 46.48 -65.86
CA LEU A 510 38.46 46.24 -64.60
C LEU A 510 37.56 46.55 -63.39
N VAL A 511 36.87 47.69 -63.38
CA VAL A 511 35.92 48.05 -62.31
C VAL A 511 34.78 47.02 -62.21
N SER A 512 34.26 46.56 -63.35
CA SER A 512 33.20 45.54 -63.39
C SER A 512 33.70 44.18 -62.85
N THR A 513 34.89 43.75 -63.25
CA THR A 513 35.48 42.48 -62.77
C THR A 513 35.86 42.52 -61.29
N LEU A 514 36.39 43.64 -60.79
CA LEU A 514 36.62 43.85 -59.36
C LEU A 514 35.33 43.83 -58.56
N GLY A 515 34.27 44.47 -59.06
CA GLY A 515 32.94 44.45 -58.45
C GLY A 515 32.34 43.04 -58.36
N VAL A 516 32.49 42.26 -59.43
CA VAL A 516 32.12 40.83 -59.46
C VAL A 516 32.94 40.02 -58.46
N TYR A 517 34.26 40.19 -58.44
CA TYR A 517 35.15 39.48 -57.51
C TYR A 517 34.81 39.80 -56.05
N TRP A 518 34.61 41.08 -55.74
CA TRP A 518 34.24 41.53 -54.40
C TRP A 518 32.88 41.00 -53.94
N SER A 519 31.87 41.04 -54.83
CA SER A 519 30.52 40.54 -54.55
C SER A 519 30.53 39.02 -54.32
N SER A 520 31.28 38.28 -55.15
CA SER A 520 31.50 36.84 -54.97
C SER A 520 32.19 36.53 -53.63
N ARG A 521 33.24 37.29 -53.27
CA ARG A 521 33.94 37.11 -51.98
C ARG A 521 33.03 37.37 -50.78
N LYS A 522 32.23 38.45 -50.81
CA LYS A 522 31.28 38.76 -49.73
C LYS A 522 30.18 37.72 -49.61
N TRP A 523 29.61 37.28 -50.73
CA TRP A 523 28.62 36.20 -50.77
C TRP A 523 29.18 34.90 -50.18
N ASN A 524 30.37 34.48 -50.62
CA ASN A 524 31.02 33.28 -50.10
C ASN A 524 31.28 33.37 -48.60
N LYS A 525 31.69 34.54 -48.09
CA LYS A 525 31.88 34.78 -46.66
C LYS A 525 30.56 34.65 -45.87
N ALA A 526 29.47 35.22 -46.40
CA ALA A 526 28.15 35.11 -45.77
C ALA A 526 27.64 33.66 -45.77
N ARG A 527 27.84 32.94 -46.88
CA ARG A 527 27.52 31.51 -46.99
C ARG A 527 28.29 30.66 -45.99
N THR A 528 29.59 30.89 -45.84
CA THR A 528 30.42 30.18 -44.85
C THR A 528 29.96 30.46 -43.43
N ARG A 529 29.65 31.71 -43.08
CA ARG A 529 29.10 32.06 -41.77
C ARG A 529 27.75 31.41 -41.49
N TRP A 530 26.84 31.46 -42.47
CA TRP A 530 25.55 30.77 -42.39
C TRP A 530 25.76 29.27 -42.13
N TRP A 531 26.76 28.65 -42.78
CA TRP A 531 27.09 27.25 -42.58
C TRP A 531 27.66 26.96 -41.18
N GLU A 532 28.55 27.81 -40.67
CA GLU A 532 29.06 27.74 -39.30
C GLU A 532 27.92 27.85 -38.28
N ASP A 533 26.98 28.77 -38.49
CA ASP A 533 25.80 28.93 -37.66
C ASP A 533 24.85 27.72 -37.73
N PHE A 534 24.64 27.16 -38.93
CA PHE A 534 23.88 25.94 -39.12
C PHE A 534 24.49 24.77 -38.33
N MET A 535 25.81 24.57 -38.44
CA MET A 535 26.54 23.53 -37.70
C MET A 535 26.48 23.75 -36.19
N ARG A 536 26.59 25.00 -35.72
CA ARG A 536 26.45 25.36 -34.31
C ARG A 536 25.07 25.01 -33.77
N VAL A 537 24.02 25.35 -34.52
CA VAL A 537 22.64 25.02 -34.14
C VAL A 537 22.41 23.51 -34.16
N ALA A 538 22.88 22.82 -35.21
CA ALA A 538 22.80 21.36 -35.32
C ALA A 538 23.49 20.64 -34.15
N GLY A 539 24.66 21.11 -33.71
CA GLY A 539 25.39 20.54 -32.57
C GLY A 539 24.64 20.63 -31.24
N GLY A 540 23.77 21.63 -31.05
CA GLY A 540 22.97 21.80 -29.83
C GLY A 540 21.74 20.88 -29.74
N VAL A 541 21.26 20.36 -30.88
CA VAL A 541 20.01 19.58 -30.95
C VAL A 541 20.04 18.32 -30.08
N LYS A 542 21.17 17.61 -30.05
CA LYS A 542 21.32 16.39 -29.24
C LYS A 542 21.15 16.67 -27.75
N GLN A 543 21.79 17.72 -27.26
CA GLN A 543 21.70 18.11 -25.84
C GLN A 543 20.28 18.52 -25.49
N ASP A 544 19.64 19.37 -26.31
CA ASP A 544 18.29 19.85 -26.03
C ASP A 544 17.27 18.70 -26.01
N ILE A 545 17.36 17.72 -26.94
CA ILE A 545 16.47 16.55 -26.95
C ILE A 545 16.73 15.65 -25.74
N THR A 546 17.99 15.45 -25.35
CA THR A 546 18.36 14.67 -24.15
C THR A 546 17.78 15.29 -22.89
N GLU A 547 18.00 16.58 -22.70
CA GLU A 547 17.45 17.32 -21.57
C GLU A 547 15.92 17.32 -21.58
N THR A 548 15.30 17.52 -22.75
CA THR A 548 13.84 17.50 -22.87
C THR A 548 13.26 16.11 -22.57
N LEU A 549 13.91 15.04 -23.02
CA LEU A 549 13.49 13.66 -22.71
C LEU A 549 13.57 13.40 -21.20
N ASP A 550 14.70 13.74 -20.58
CA ASP A 550 14.91 13.55 -19.15
C ASP A 550 13.88 14.34 -18.34
N GLN A 551 13.66 15.61 -18.67
CA GLN A 551 12.65 16.45 -18.03
C GLN A 551 11.24 15.91 -18.23
N THR A 552 10.90 15.43 -19.44
CA THR A 552 9.59 14.83 -19.73
C THR A 552 9.39 13.56 -18.91
N MET A 553 10.41 12.72 -18.83
CA MET A 553 10.36 11.47 -18.09
C MET A 553 10.16 11.73 -16.60
N GLU A 554 10.91 12.66 -16.04
CA GLU A 554 10.86 13.02 -14.62
C GLU A 554 9.55 13.74 -14.24
N ASN A 555 9.19 14.77 -14.99
CA ASN A 555 8.12 15.70 -14.59
C ASN A 555 6.74 15.31 -15.10
N GLN A 556 6.64 14.49 -16.15
CA GLN A 556 5.36 14.11 -16.75
C GLN A 556 5.07 12.62 -16.56
N VAL A 557 6.01 11.75 -16.93
CA VAL A 557 5.75 10.31 -16.99
C VAL A 557 5.84 9.64 -15.62
N LEU A 558 6.92 9.92 -14.86
CA LEU A 558 7.22 9.23 -13.60
C LEU A 558 6.73 9.98 -12.36
N VAL A 559 6.36 11.26 -12.48
CA VAL A 559 6.10 12.13 -11.33
C VAL A 559 5.05 11.56 -10.36
N VAL A 560 3.95 11.01 -10.88
CA VAL A 560 2.86 10.45 -10.06
C VAL A 560 3.33 9.18 -9.33
N ALA A 561 4.01 8.31 -10.05
CA ALA A 561 4.52 7.05 -9.52
C ALA A 561 5.60 7.26 -8.46
N ARG A 562 6.61 8.10 -8.75
CA ARG A 562 7.68 8.43 -7.79
C ARG A 562 7.15 9.14 -6.56
N THR A 563 6.24 10.11 -6.73
CA THR A 563 5.61 10.80 -5.58
C THR A 563 4.79 9.82 -4.75
N GLY A 564 4.02 8.94 -5.39
CA GLY A 564 3.25 7.90 -4.72
C GLY A 564 4.12 6.93 -3.94
N CYS A 565 5.17 6.39 -4.56
CA CYS A 565 6.13 5.50 -3.90
C CYS A 565 6.88 6.19 -2.75
N SER A 566 7.37 7.41 -2.95
CA SER A 566 8.10 8.16 -1.91
C SER A 566 7.26 8.44 -0.67
N GLU A 567 6.04 8.96 -0.87
CA GLU A 567 5.11 9.23 0.24
C GLU A 567 4.63 7.95 0.92
N LEU A 568 4.43 6.86 0.16
CA LEU A 568 4.07 5.57 0.73
C LEU A 568 5.23 4.97 1.53
N SER A 569 6.47 5.05 1.05
CA SER A 569 7.68 4.65 1.79
C SER A 569 7.84 5.43 3.09
N LYS A 570 7.58 6.75 3.08
CA LYS A 570 7.61 7.57 4.29
C LYS A 570 6.59 7.09 5.32
N ARG A 571 5.34 6.87 4.90
CA ARG A 571 4.25 6.37 5.76
C ARG A 571 4.51 4.95 6.27
N LEU A 572 5.10 4.09 5.42
CA LEU A 572 5.57 2.76 5.81
C LEU A 572 6.57 2.85 6.97
N GLY A 573 7.57 3.73 6.86
CA GLY A 573 8.56 3.97 7.92
C GLY A 573 7.92 4.46 9.22
N GLU A 574 7.02 5.44 9.13
CA GLU A 574 6.27 5.96 10.27
C GLU A 574 5.44 4.85 10.96
N ARG A 575 4.65 4.09 10.19
CA ARG A 575 3.80 3.02 10.74
C ARG A 575 4.62 1.85 11.29
N LYS A 576 5.73 1.48 10.66
CA LYS A 576 6.64 0.44 11.17
C LYS A 576 7.21 0.84 12.54
N SER A 577 7.65 2.09 12.68
CA SER A 577 8.13 2.61 13.97
C SER A 577 7.04 2.63 15.06
N GLU A 578 5.78 2.86 14.69
CA GLU A 578 4.64 2.78 15.61
C GLU A 578 4.39 1.34 16.06
N LEU A 579 4.40 0.38 15.13
CA LEU A 579 4.24 -1.04 15.45
C LEU A 579 5.38 -1.56 16.33
N ASP A 580 6.61 -1.10 16.11
CA ASP A 580 7.77 -1.47 16.95
C ASP A 580 7.59 -1.01 18.39
N ARG A 581 7.09 0.21 18.61
CA ARG A 581 6.76 0.73 19.95
C ARG A 581 5.62 -0.06 20.60
N LEU A 582 4.59 -0.42 19.83
CA LEU A 582 3.48 -1.24 20.34
C LEU A 582 3.96 -2.64 20.72
N GLN A 583 4.82 -3.25 19.91
CA GLN A 583 5.42 -4.54 20.18
C GLN A 583 6.26 -4.52 21.47
N GLU A 584 7.13 -3.53 21.65
CA GLU A 584 7.94 -3.37 22.87
C GLU A 584 7.04 -3.27 24.12
N ARG A 585 5.95 -2.49 24.04
CA ARG A 585 4.98 -2.36 25.13
C ARG A 585 4.23 -3.67 25.40
N LEU A 586 3.83 -4.41 24.37
CA LEU A 586 3.20 -5.73 24.51
C LEU A 586 4.15 -6.74 25.15
N ASP A 587 5.42 -6.73 24.78
CA ASP A 587 6.43 -7.64 25.33
C ASP A 587 6.70 -7.33 26.81
N ALA A 588 6.78 -6.06 27.18
CA ALA A 588 6.87 -5.64 28.58
C ALA A 588 5.65 -6.09 29.41
N LEU A 589 4.42 -5.89 28.91
CA LEU A 589 3.20 -6.32 29.60
C LEU A 589 3.13 -7.85 29.73
N SER A 590 3.55 -8.59 28.71
CA SER A 590 3.57 -10.04 28.75
C SER A 590 4.61 -10.58 29.74
N ALA A 591 5.77 -9.92 29.85
CA ALA A 591 6.82 -10.30 30.78
C ALA A 591 6.33 -10.07 32.22
N ALA A 592 5.62 -8.97 32.47
CA ALA A 592 4.95 -8.71 33.74
C ALA A 592 3.88 -9.77 34.05
N ALA A 593 3.04 -10.13 33.07
CA ALA A 593 2.04 -11.20 33.22
C ALA A 593 2.70 -12.55 33.57
N GLY A 594 3.80 -12.91 32.88
CA GLY A 594 4.54 -14.14 33.13
C GLY A 594 5.24 -14.15 34.49
N GLN A 595 5.77 -13.02 34.96
CA GLN A 595 6.33 -12.89 36.30
C GLN A 595 5.27 -13.08 37.38
N LEU A 596 4.09 -12.48 37.21
CA LEU A 596 2.95 -12.66 38.13
C LEU A 596 2.47 -14.12 38.17
N GLN A 597 2.49 -14.81 37.04
CA GLN A 597 2.11 -16.22 36.97
C GLN A 597 3.13 -17.12 37.69
N ARG A 598 4.44 -16.83 37.61
CA ARG A 598 5.50 -17.63 38.27
C ARG A 598 5.59 -17.41 39.80
N ARG A 599 5.07 -16.29 40.31
CA ARG A 599 5.05 -15.99 41.75
C ARG A 599 3.96 -16.76 42.51
N LYS A 600 2.98 -17.29 41.78
CA LYS A 600 1.91 -18.14 42.31
C LYS A 600 2.30 -19.59 42.12
#